data_AF-A0A7S1UMK0-F1
#
_entry.id   AF-A0A7S1UMK0-F1
#
_cell.length_a   1.000
_cell.length_b   1.000
_cell.length_c   1.000
_cell.angle_alpha   90.00
_cell.angle_beta   90.00
_cell.angle_gamma   90.00
#
_symmetry.space_group_name_H-M   'P 1'
#
loop_
_entity.id
_entity.type
_entity.pdbx_description
1 polymer ?
#
loop_
_entity_poly.entity_id
_entity_poly.type
_entity_poly.pdbx_seq_one_letter_code
_entity_poly.pdbx_strand_id
1 'polypeptide(L)'
;TTPSSVRLFSSSSDQDDEAPSSSSMENVYTSWTREEDALLFENRDKSTAELAALLGRGLRGVRTRMLRLQDVNSAAYARLFIANNNEKHNGEDDEDDLLINKKGAKLIPALEVLRRIEWDYNLNKEDFFVLY
;
A
#
# COMPACT_ATOMS: atom_id res chain seq x y z
N THR A 1 -56.11 13.01 -49.26
CA THR A 1 -55.73 14.06 -48.29
C THR A 1 -55.17 13.37 -47.06
N THR A 2 -53.90 13.64 -46.76
CA THR A 2 -52.98 12.91 -45.86
C THR A 2 -53.25 13.13 -44.37
N PRO A 3 -53.06 12.14 -43.48
CA PRO A 3 -52.81 12.40 -42.07
C PRO A 3 -51.31 12.61 -41.80
N SER A 4 -51.04 13.74 -41.15
CA SER A 4 -49.73 14.23 -40.71
C SER A 4 -49.21 13.40 -39.53
N SER A 5 -48.05 12.76 -39.70
CA SER A 5 -47.41 11.93 -38.68
C SER A 5 -46.39 12.76 -37.91
N VAL A 6 -46.74 13.10 -36.68
CA VAL A 6 -45.88 13.81 -35.72
C VAL A 6 -44.89 12.80 -35.12
N ARG A 7 -43.59 12.98 -35.36
CA ARG A 7 -42.53 12.26 -34.63
C ARG A 7 -41.89 13.21 -33.63
N LEU A 8 -42.21 13.00 -32.36
CA LEU A 8 -41.53 13.58 -31.20
C LEU A 8 -40.20 12.85 -31.02
N PHE A 9 -39.09 13.55 -31.24
CA PHE A 9 -37.77 13.14 -30.78
C PHE A 9 -37.33 14.14 -29.71
N SER A 10 -37.63 13.84 -28.45
CA SER A 10 -36.98 14.48 -27.30
C SER A 10 -35.77 13.65 -26.95
N SER A 11 -34.61 14.05 -27.49
CA SER A 11 -33.31 13.52 -27.10
C SER A 11 -32.89 14.25 -25.83
N SER A 12 -33.27 13.72 -24.66
CA SER A 12 -32.68 14.12 -23.38
C SER A 12 -31.46 13.24 -23.17
N SER A 13 -30.33 13.67 -23.72
CA SER A 13 -29.02 13.19 -23.28
C SER A 13 -28.66 13.99 -22.04
N ASP A 14 -29.18 13.54 -20.90
CA ASP A 14 -28.64 13.87 -19.59
C ASP A 14 -27.23 13.27 -19.53
N GLN A 15 -26.29 14.08 -19.97
CA GLN A 15 -24.87 13.81 -19.89
C GLN A 15 -24.47 14.24 -18.49
N ASP A 16 -24.34 13.25 -17.60
CA ASP A 16 -23.78 13.42 -16.28
C ASP A 16 -22.38 14.03 -16.43
N ASP A 17 -22.30 15.35 -16.26
CA ASP A 17 -21.06 16.09 -16.00
C ASP A 17 -20.54 15.62 -14.65
N GLU A 18 -19.90 14.45 -14.64
CA GLU A 18 -19.15 13.93 -13.53
C GLU A 18 -17.98 14.88 -13.29
N ALA A 19 -18.18 15.78 -12.33
CA ALA A 19 -17.23 16.79 -11.93
C ALA A 19 -15.85 16.13 -11.73
N PRO A 20 -14.76 16.69 -12.30
CA PRO A 20 -13.43 16.22 -12.01
C PRO A 20 -13.20 16.41 -10.52
N SER A 21 -13.19 15.29 -9.78
CA SER A 21 -12.93 15.26 -8.35
C SER A 21 -11.66 16.05 -8.08
N SER A 22 -11.83 17.13 -7.33
CA SER A 22 -10.75 18.02 -6.91
C SER A 22 -9.65 17.18 -6.29
N SER A 23 -8.55 17.00 -7.04
CA SER A 23 -7.25 16.48 -6.55
C SER A 23 -6.59 17.50 -5.63
N SER A 24 -7.33 17.98 -4.64
CA SER A 24 -6.82 18.83 -3.58
C SER A 24 -5.94 17.96 -2.70
N MET A 25 -4.74 18.45 -2.38
CA MET A 25 -3.75 17.84 -1.51
C MET A 25 -4.23 17.67 -0.05
N GLU A 26 -5.47 17.24 0.19
CA GLU A 26 -6.07 17.06 1.51
C GLU A 26 -5.44 15.88 2.26
N ASN A 27 -4.84 14.93 1.54
CA ASN A 27 -4.17 13.77 2.14
C ASN A 27 -2.73 14.03 2.61
N VAL A 28 -2.28 15.29 2.70
CA VAL A 28 -0.92 15.60 3.18
C VAL A 28 -0.77 15.32 4.68
N TYR A 29 -1.83 15.51 5.47
CA TYR A 29 -1.79 15.36 6.94
C TYR A 29 -2.50 14.10 7.44
N THR A 30 -3.13 13.33 6.56
CA THR A 30 -3.78 12.07 6.95
C THR A 30 -2.75 10.98 7.18
N SER A 31 -3.02 10.14 8.19
CA SER A 31 -2.26 8.92 8.43
C SER A 31 -2.30 8.02 7.19
N TRP A 32 -1.21 7.30 6.94
CA TRP A 32 -1.13 6.33 5.84
C TRP A 32 -1.93 5.08 6.19
N THR A 33 -2.85 4.69 5.32
CA THR A 33 -3.62 3.45 5.46
C THR A 33 -2.83 2.26 4.93
N ARG A 34 -3.29 1.06 5.28
CA ARG A 34 -2.70 -0.18 4.80
C ARG A 34 -2.86 -0.35 3.29
N GLU A 35 -4.00 0.06 2.75
CA GLU A 35 -4.30 -0.01 1.31
C GLU A 35 -3.37 0.90 0.51
N GLU A 36 -3.10 2.10 1.02
CA GLU A 36 -2.15 3.03 0.40
C GLU A 36 -0.72 2.47 0.43
N ASP A 37 -0.30 1.85 1.54
CA ASP A 37 0.99 1.17 1.65
C ASP A 37 1.09 0.00 0.66
N ALA A 38 0.02 -0.78 0.48
CA ALA A 38 -0.04 -1.89 -0.46
C ALA A 38 0.10 -1.38 -1.90
N LEU A 39 -0.65 -0.33 -2.24
CA LEU A 39 -0.60 0.27 -3.56
C LEU A 39 0.80 0.79 -3.89
N LEU A 40 1.45 1.49 -2.95
CA LEU A 40 2.83 1.94 -3.11
C LEU A 40 3.82 0.80 -3.33
N PHE A 41 3.62 -0.31 -2.62
CA PHE A 41 4.52 -1.44 -2.69
C PHE A 41 4.35 -2.23 -3.99
N GLU A 42 3.12 -2.48 -4.41
CA GLU A 42 2.78 -3.14 -5.69
C GLU A 42 3.23 -2.32 -6.91
N ASN A 43 3.16 -0.99 -6.80
CA ASN A 43 3.48 -0.08 -7.90
C ASN A 43 4.86 0.59 -7.74
N ARG A 44 5.79 -0.04 -7.00
CA ARG A 44 7.13 0.51 -6.73
C ARG A 44 7.98 0.77 -7.97
N ASP A 45 7.65 0.12 -9.09
CA ASP A 45 8.31 0.28 -10.37
C ASP A 45 7.85 1.55 -11.12
N LYS A 46 6.72 2.15 -10.72
CA LYS A 46 6.19 3.39 -11.30
C LYS A 46 6.93 4.62 -10.79
N SER A 47 6.82 5.72 -11.52
CA SER A 47 7.45 6.97 -11.10
C SER A 47 6.79 7.51 -9.82
N THR A 48 7.58 8.14 -8.95
CA THR A 48 7.03 8.73 -7.71
C THR A 48 6.00 9.82 -7.99
N ALA A 49 6.08 10.49 -9.15
CA ALA A 49 5.13 11.53 -9.55
C ALA A 49 3.75 10.95 -9.88
N GLU A 50 3.71 9.82 -10.60
CA GLU A 50 2.45 9.11 -10.88
C GLU A 50 1.80 8.59 -9.60
N LEU A 51 2.59 8.01 -8.69
CA LEU A 51 2.09 7.54 -7.39
C LEU A 51 1.54 8.69 -6.53
N ALA A 52 2.22 9.83 -6.54
CA ALA A 52 1.77 11.03 -5.83
C ALA A 52 0.44 11.57 -6.39
N ALA A 53 0.30 11.60 -7.71
CA ALA A 53 -0.94 12.00 -8.38
C ALA A 53 -2.08 11.01 -8.07
N LEU A 54 -1.81 9.71 -8.12
CA LEU A 54 -2.80 8.66 -7.87
C LEU A 54 -3.33 8.71 -6.43
N LEU A 55 -2.44 8.92 -5.45
CA LEU A 55 -2.80 8.97 -4.03
C LEU A 55 -3.28 10.34 -3.55
N GLY A 56 -3.21 11.38 -4.40
CA GLY A 56 -3.48 12.76 -3.99
C GLY A 56 -2.56 13.26 -2.87
N ARG A 57 -1.32 12.74 -2.81
CA ARG A 57 -0.34 13.03 -1.74
C ARG A 57 0.90 13.72 -2.29
N GLY A 58 1.62 14.44 -1.43
CA GLY A 58 2.85 15.13 -1.83
C GLY A 58 4.00 14.16 -2.19
N LEU A 59 4.72 14.46 -3.27
CA LEU A 59 5.91 13.73 -3.76
C LEU A 59 6.89 13.34 -2.65
N ARG A 60 7.21 14.28 -1.76
CA ARG A 60 8.14 14.06 -0.65
C ARG A 60 7.60 13.06 0.38
N GLY A 61 6.30 13.09 0.65
CA GLY A 61 5.62 12.14 1.51
C GLY A 61 5.69 10.73 0.94
N VAL A 62 5.38 10.60 -0.36
CA VAL A 62 5.46 9.33 -1.09
C VAL A 62 6.88 8.76 -1.07
N ARG A 63 7.91 9.54 -1.41
CA ARG A 63 9.31 9.08 -1.36
C ARG A 63 9.71 8.59 0.03
N THR A 64 9.40 9.40 1.05
CA THR A 64 9.70 9.04 2.45
C THR A 64 8.98 7.75 2.83
N ARG A 65 7.75 7.57 2.33
CA ARG A 65 6.96 6.37 2.61
C ARG A 65 7.51 5.13 1.93
N MET A 66 7.89 5.22 0.66
CA MET A 66 8.56 4.14 -0.06
C MET A 66 9.86 3.70 0.63
N LEU A 67 10.67 4.65 1.11
CA LEU A 67 11.87 4.34 1.90
C LEU A 67 11.53 3.57 3.18
N ARG A 68 10.45 3.95 3.88
CA ARG A 68 9.99 3.19 5.05
C ARG A 68 9.50 1.79 4.67
N LEU A 69 8.81 1.63 3.54
CA LEU A 69 8.38 0.31 3.06
C LEU A 69 9.55 -0.60 2.67
N GLN A 70 10.76 -0.08 2.45
CA GLN A 70 11.97 -0.88 2.25
C GLN A 70 12.63 -1.30 3.57
N ASP A 71 12.43 -0.52 4.64
CA ASP A 71 12.97 -0.83 5.97
C ASP A 71 12.06 -1.82 6.71
N VAL A 72 12.58 -3.03 6.90
CA VAL A 72 11.92 -4.16 7.58
C VAL A 72 11.51 -3.80 9.01
N ASN A 73 12.27 -2.93 9.68
CA ASN A 73 11.98 -2.52 11.05
C ASN A 73 10.98 -1.35 11.13
N SER A 74 10.53 -0.83 9.99
CA SER A 74 9.61 0.30 9.99
C SER A 74 8.18 -0.14 10.27
N ALA A 75 7.42 0.76 10.90
CA ALA A 75 5.99 0.55 11.12
C ALA A 75 5.18 0.41 9.81
N ALA A 76 5.67 0.93 8.67
CA ALA A 76 4.99 0.78 7.39
C ALA A 76 5.13 -0.65 6.85
N TYR A 77 6.33 -1.21 6.94
CA TYR A 77 6.58 -2.61 6.59
C TYR A 77 5.79 -3.56 7.50
N ALA A 78 5.81 -3.32 8.81
CA ALA A 78 5.04 -4.13 9.77
C ALA A 78 3.53 -4.16 9.45
N ARG A 79 2.93 -3.00 9.10
CA ARG A 79 1.52 -2.93 8.70
C ARG A 79 1.20 -3.77 7.47
N LEU A 80 2.11 -3.85 6.50
CA LEU A 80 1.88 -4.60 5.27
C LEU A 80 2.05 -6.12 5.47
N PHE A 81 3.10 -6.54 6.18
CA PHE A 81 3.58 -7.92 6.18
C PHE A 81 3.43 -8.68 7.50
N ILE A 82 3.23 -7.98 8.62
CA ILE A 82 3.11 -8.58 9.97
C ILE A 82 1.65 -8.59 10.43
N ALA A 83 0.87 -7.56 10.08
CA ALA A 83 -0.53 -7.42 10.51
C ALA A 83 -1.43 -8.62 10.10
N ASN A 84 -1.12 -9.33 9.01
CA ASN A 84 -1.89 -10.51 8.59
C ASN A 84 -1.71 -11.76 9.47
N ASN A 85 -0.70 -11.82 10.33
CA ASN A 85 -0.47 -12.99 11.17
C ASN A 85 -1.22 -12.94 12.51
N ASN A 86 -1.70 -11.77 12.94
CA ASN A 86 -2.34 -11.60 14.25
C ASN A 86 -3.87 -11.60 14.24
N GLU A 87 -4.55 -11.58 13.08
CA GLU A 87 -6.02 -11.69 13.02
C GLU A 87 -6.55 -13.11 13.38
N LYS A 88 -5.67 -14.04 13.82
CA LYS A 88 -6.05 -15.37 14.32
C LYS A 88 -5.87 -15.57 15.83
N HIS A 89 -5.58 -14.55 16.62
CA HIS A 89 -5.62 -14.65 18.08
C HIS A 89 -6.67 -13.70 18.66
N ASN A 90 -7.90 -14.24 18.79
CA ASN A 90 -8.86 -13.77 19.79
C ASN A 90 -8.35 -14.14 21.18
N GLY A 91 -8.50 -13.22 22.13
CA GLY A 91 -8.15 -13.36 23.56
C GLY A 91 -7.17 -12.24 23.93
N GLU A 92 -7.70 -11.08 24.28
CA GLU A 92 -7.92 -10.66 25.68
C GLU A 92 -6.62 -10.23 26.38
N ASP A 93 -6.73 -9.11 27.09
CA ASP A 93 -5.82 -8.52 28.07
C ASP A 93 -4.71 -7.58 27.54
N ASP A 94 -5.06 -6.30 27.57
CA ASP A 94 -4.44 -5.22 28.36
C ASP A 94 -2.92 -4.99 28.28
N GLU A 95 -2.60 -3.73 27.95
CA GLU A 95 -1.56 -2.89 28.57
C GLU A 95 -0.20 -3.58 28.79
N ASP A 96 0.78 -3.39 27.89
CA ASP A 96 2.00 -2.69 28.32
C ASP A 96 2.98 -2.36 27.20
N ASP A 97 3.66 -1.25 27.47
CA ASP A 97 4.70 -0.58 26.74
C ASP A 97 5.94 -1.44 26.38
N LEU A 98 6.55 -1.07 25.26
CA LEU A 98 8.01 -0.97 25.07
C LEU A 98 8.89 -2.20 25.43
N LEU A 99 8.97 -3.21 24.56
CA LEU A 99 10.10 -4.15 24.55
C LEU A 99 10.63 -4.46 23.14
N ILE A 100 11.06 -3.43 22.42
CA ILE A 100 11.98 -3.57 21.29
C ILE A 100 13.39 -3.18 21.79
N ASN A 101 14.03 -4.05 22.58
CA ASN A 101 15.48 -4.28 22.52
C ASN A 101 15.99 -5.26 23.62
N LYS A 102 16.94 -6.10 23.20
CA LYS A 102 17.80 -7.02 23.98
C LYS A 102 17.20 -8.38 24.40
N LYS A 103 17.46 -9.40 23.59
CA LYS A 103 18.38 -10.52 23.90
C LYS A 103 18.17 -11.67 22.90
N GLY A 104 19.27 -12.09 22.29
CA GLY A 104 19.34 -13.24 21.41
C GLY A 104 19.29 -12.81 19.96
N ALA A 105 20.32 -13.19 19.20
CA ALA A 105 20.19 -13.47 17.79
C ALA A 105 19.12 -14.56 17.65
N LYS A 106 17.84 -14.17 17.71
CA LYS A 106 16.73 -15.03 17.37
C LYS A 106 16.95 -15.34 15.91
N LEU A 107 17.23 -16.62 15.65
CA LEU A 107 17.23 -17.23 14.33
C LEU A 107 16.25 -16.46 13.46
N ILE A 108 16.76 -15.79 12.42
CA ILE A 108 15.90 -15.18 11.40
C ILE A 108 14.93 -16.30 11.04
N PRO A 109 13.62 -16.16 11.32
CA PRO A 109 12.69 -17.25 11.10
C PRO A 109 12.88 -17.72 9.67
N ALA A 110 12.87 -19.04 9.40
CA ALA A 110 13.03 -19.54 8.03
C ALA A 110 12.09 -18.81 7.05
N LEU A 111 10.94 -18.36 7.54
CA LEU A 111 9.97 -17.51 6.85
C LEU A 111 10.52 -16.15 6.37
N GLU A 112 11.37 -15.49 7.15
CA GLU A 112 11.99 -14.21 6.80
C GLU A 112 13.10 -14.39 5.76
N VAL A 113 13.84 -15.52 5.82
CA VAL A 113 14.79 -15.90 4.76
C VAL A 113 14.05 -16.17 3.45
N LEU A 114 12.93 -16.91 3.51
CA LEU A 114 12.07 -17.16 2.35
C LEU A 114 11.48 -15.87 1.77
N ARG A 115 11.06 -14.92 2.60
CA ARG A 115 10.60 -13.60 2.16
C ARG A 115 11.73 -12.81 1.47
N ARG A 116 12.95 -12.83 1.99
CA ARG A 116 14.07 -12.17 1.29
C ARG A 116 14.39 -12.80 -0.06
N ILE A 117 14.33 -14.13 -0.15
CA ILE A 117 14.53 -14.86 -1.42
C ILE A 117 13.47 -14.47 -2.45
N GLU A 118 12.20 -14.35 -2.03
CA GLU A 118 11.10 -14.05 -2.94
C GLU A 118 11.13 -12.58 -3.42
N TRP A 119 11.60 -11.66 -2.59
CA TRP A 119 11.41 -10.21 -2.80
C TRP A 119 12.66 -9.43 -3.22
N ASP A 120 13.86 -10.00 -3.05
CA ASP A 120 15.12 -9.35 -3.41
C ASP A 120 15.78 -10.06 -4.62
N TYR A 121 15.63 -9.45 -5.80
CA TYR A 121 16.19 -9.96 -7.04
C TYR A 121 17.72 -9.86 -7.12
N ASN A 122 18.36 -9.16 -6.17
CA ASN A 122 19.82 -9.07 -6.11
C ASN A 122 20.42 -10.17 -5.24
N LEU A 123 19.63 -10.98 -4.54
CA LEU A 123 20.15 -12.11 -3.79
C LEU A 123 20.47 -13.28 -4.74
N ASN A 124 21.70 -13.77 -4.64
CA ASN A 124 22.14 -14.96 -5.35
C ASN A 124 22.15 -16.18 -4.42
N LYS A 125 22.10 -17.37 -5.00
CA LYS A 125 22.20 -18.63 -4.26
C LYS A 125 23.50 -18.74 -3.43
N GLU A 126 24.54 -18.02 -3.81
CA GLU A 126 25.83 -17.98 -3.10
C GLU A 126 25.76 -17.21 -1.77
N ASP A 127 24.74 -16.35 -1.57
CA ASP A 127 24.57 -15.55 -0.35
C ASP A 127 24.03 -16.38 0.83
N PHE A 128 23.63 -17.64 0.60
CA PHE A 128 23.04 -18.52 1.61
C PHE A 128 24.01 -19.66 1.99
N PHE A 129 24.33 -19.77 3.28
CA PHE A 129 25.14 -20.87 3.81
C PHE A 129 24.48 -21.50 5.05
N VAL A 130 24.52 -22.83 5.11
CA VAL A 130 24.09 -23.60 6.28
C VAL A 130 25.32 -23.83 7.17
N LEU A 131 25.33 -23.21 8.35
CA LEU A 131 26.33 -23.49 9.39
C LEU A 131 25.97 -24.82 10.05
N TYR A 132 26.93 -25.76 10.03
CA TYR A 132 26.87 -27.05 10.73
C TYR A 132 27.55 -26.98 12.09
#